data_AF-A0A1J4XRZ9-F1
#
_entry.id   AF-A0A1J4XRZ9-F1
#
_cell.length_a   1.000
_cell.length_b   1.000
_cell.length_c   1.000
_cell.angle_alpha   90.00
_cell.angle_beta   90.00
_cell.angle_gamma   90.00
#
_symmetry.space_group_name_H-M   'P 1'
#
loop_
_entity.id
_entity.type
_entity.pdbx_description
1 polymer ?
#
loop_
_entity_poly.entity_id
_entity_poly.type
_entity_poly.pdbx_seq_one_letter_code
_entity_poly.pdbx_strand_id
1 'polypeptide(L)'
;MDTGLIITIIIFVVVSIVILKIVTKLIKAVLMILIIAFLITSIFGFFTYQDSVELKNNLENELNLVLLQDNEKIVAGFVATDFEEEAEFLRISQVAEYQNSFKKQDYKKMLGDNYKMFIIEIKAFDFDDEKVYFIGKRVSKNFLYSVLKSNDPINLYRIEIGINPSLDGISDPVEFKSQVFAVLFSEAIEKKGTFFIFSEYKKKNIIVYPETAVFKFIGLIPTAFVKKMFEEAKDSAINKINQTIKG
;
A
#
# COMPACT_ATOMS: atom_id res chain seq x y z
N MET A 1 66.46 18.59 36.25
CA MET A 1 65.13 18.09 35.86
C MET A 1 64.98 16.73 36.50
N ASP A 2 63.88 16.49 37.22
CA ASP A 2 63.70 15.25 37.96
C ASP A 2 63.56 14.06 36.99
N THR A 3 64.29 12.98 37.19
CA THR A 3 64.33 11.83 36.26
C THR A 3 62.94 11.19 36.12
N GLY A 4 62.12 11.24 37.17
CA GLY A 4 60.74 10.81 37.14
C GLY A 4 59.89 11.57 36.12
N LEU A 5 60.09 12.89 35.99
CA LEU A 5 59.34 13.74 35.06
C LEU A 5 59.65 13.34 33.60
N ILE A 6 60.92 13.07 33.29
CA ILE A 6 61.34 12.61 31.95
C ILE A 6 60.66 11.28 31.59
N ILE A 7 60.64 10.32 32.52
CA ILE A 7 60.03 9.00 32.30
C ILE A 7 58.51 9.14 32.08
N THR A 8 57.83 9.97 32.88
CA THR A 8 56.38 10.21 32.71
C THR A 8 56.07 10.79 31.33
N ILE A 9 56.87 11.74 30.83
CA ILE A 9 56.70 12.30 29.49
C ILE A 9 56.87 11.21 28.42
N ILE A 10 57.91 10.37 28.53
CA ILE A 10 58.15 9.30 27.56
C ILE A 10 56.98 8.31 27.55
N ILE A 11 56.49 7.88 28.71
CA ILE A 11 55.34 6.98 28.83
C ILE A 11 54.10 7.63 28.20
N PHE A 12 53.84 8.90 28.52
CA PHE A 12 52.70 9.63 27.97
C PHE A 12 52.75 9.73 26.43
N VAL A 13 53.93 10.00 25.86
CA VAL A 13 54.12 10.04 24.41
C VAL A 13 53.87 8.67 23.78
N VAL A 14 54.42 7.60 24.36
CA VAL A 14 54.20 6.23 23.87
C VAL A 14 52.72 5.86 23.93
N VAL A 15 52.06 6.12 25.05
CA VAL A 15 50.61 5.88 25.22
C VAL A 15 49.80 6.67 24.19
N SER A 16 50.11 7.94 23.99
CA SER A 16 49.43 8.80 23.01
C SER A 16 49.59 8.27 21.58
N ILE A 17 50.80 7.82 21.21
CA ILE A 17 51.05 7.20 19.89
C ILE A 17 50.25 5.90 19.72
N VAL A 18 50.16 5.07 20.76
CA VAL A 18 49.35 3.84 20.74
C VAL A 18 47.86 4.16 20.58
N ILE A 19 47.34 5.13 21.33
CA ILE A 19 45.94 5.58 21.22
C ILE A 19 45.65 6.09 19.80
N LEU A 20 46.50 6.96 19.24
CA LEU A 20 46.33 7.46 17.87
C LEU A 20 46.35 6.34 16.83
N LYS A 21 47.21 5.32 17.00
CA LYS A 21 47.22 4.13 16.12
C LYS A 21 45.92 3.32 16.21
N ILE A 22 45.34 3.18 17.41
CA ILE A 22 44.07 2.47 17.59
C ILE A 22 42.92 3.26 16.97
N VAL A 23 42.84 4.57 17.27
CA VAL A 23 41.80 5.46 16.75
C VAL A 23 41.83 5.50 15.22
N THR A 24 43.00 5.64 14.60
CA THR A 24 43.11 5.65 13.13
C THR A 24 42.69 4.33 12.49
N LYS A 25 42.94 3.18 13.13
CA LYS A 25 42.43 1.88 12.66
C LYS A 25 40.90 1.79 12.77
N LEU A 26 40.33 2.25 13.89
CA LEU A 26 38.88 2.28 14.11
C LEU A 26 38.19 3.17 13.09
N ILE A 27 38.71 4.38 12.84
CA ILE A 27 38.16 5.31 11.84
C ILE A 27 38.14 4.66 10.44
N LYS A 28 39.23 3.99 10.03
CA LYS A 28 39.28 3.28 8.74
C LYS A 28 38.24 2.17 8.64
N ALA A 29 38.04 1.40 9.72
CA ALA A 29 37.04 0.34 9.76
C ALA A 29 35.61 0.90 9.65
N VAL A 30 35.29 1.95 10.42
CA VAL A 30 34.00 2.64 10.35
C VAL A 30 33.76 3.21 8.95
N LEU A 31 34.77 3.85 8.36
CA LEU A 31 34.67 4.42 7.02
C LEU A 31 34.44 3.33 5.96
N MET A 32 35.09 2.16 6.08
CA MET A 32 34.84 1.02 5.20
C MET A 32 33.40 0.49 5.33
N ILE A 33 32.89 0.37 6.57
CA ILE A 33 31.49 -0.02 6.82
C ILE A 33 30.53 1.00 6.21
N LEU A 34 30.80 2.29 6.37
CA LEU A 34 29.97 3.35 5.79
C LEU A 34 29.99 3.33 4.25
N ILE A 35 31.13 3.07 3.63
CA ILE A 35 31.22 2.90 2.16
C ILE A 35 30.39 1.69 1.72
N ILE A 36 30.52 0.55 2.40
CA ILE A 36 29.76 -0.66 2.07
C ILE A 36 28.26 -0.40 2.24
N ALA A 37 27.86 0.20 3.36
CA ALA A 37 26.47 0.57 3.61
C ALA A 37 25.95 1.54 2.54
N PHE A 38 26.73 2.56 2.18
CA PHE A 38 26.38 3.51 1.11
C PHE A 38 26.18 2.83 -0.25
N LEU A 39 27.09 1.92 -0.62
CA LEU A 39 26.95 1.16 -1.87
C LEU A 39 25.70 0.29 -1.87
N ILE A 40 25.43 -0.42 -0.76
CA ILE A 40 24.23 -1.24 -0.59
C ILE A 40 22.98 -0.36 -0.72
N THR A 41 22.88 0.73 0.04
CA THR A 41 21.75 1.67 0.01
C THR A 41 21.57 2.28 -1.38
N SER A 42 22.67 2.59 -2.09
CA SER A 42 22.59 3.14 -3.46
C SER A 42 21.98 2.13 -4.44
N ILE A 43 22.39 0.87 -4.37
CA ILE A 43 21.84 -0.20 -5.21
C ILE A 43 20.35 -0.42 -4.92
N PHE A 44 19.97 -0.56 -3.64
CA PHE A 44 18.57 -0.72 -3.26
C PHE A 44 17.72 0.52 -3.59
N GLY A 45 18.29 1.72 -3.40
CA GLY A 45 17.66 2.98 -3.76
C GLY A 45 17.38 3.09 -5.26
N PHE A 46 18.33 2.67 -6.10
CA PHE A 46 18.14 2.62 -7.55
C PHE A 46 17.01 1.67 -7.96
N PHE A 47 16.99 0.44 -7.45
CA PHE A 47 15.91 -0.52 -7.74
C PHE A 47 14.55 -0.03 -7.24
N THR A 48 14.50 0.55 -6.04
CA THR A 48 13.26 1.12 -5.47
C THR A 48 12.77 2.30 -6.31
N TYR A 49 13.68 3.15 -6.78
CA TYR A 49 13.33 4.27 -7.65
C TYR A 49 12.78 3.78 -9.00
N GLN A 50 13.47 2.84 -9.64
CA GLN A 50 13.02 2.27 -10.93
C GLN A 50 11.64 1.63 -10.79
N ASP A 51 11.44 0.82 -9.76
CA ASP A 51 10.16 0.17 -9.46
C ASP A 51 9.07 1.19 -9.09
N SER A 52 9.41 2.32 -8.45
CA SER A 52 8.45 3.40 -8.18
C SER A 52 7.98 4.07 -9.47
N VAL A 53 8.89 4.29 -10.42
CA VAL A 53 8.58 4.86 -11.73
C VAL A 53 7.71 3.89 -12.54
N GLU A 54 8.07 2.61 -12.54
CA GLU A 54 7.28 1.56 -13.20
C GLU A 54 5.89 1.43 -12.59
N LEU A 55 5.79 1.37 -11.25
CA LEU A 55 4.51 1.33 -10.54
C LEU A 55 3.65 2.53 -10.89
N LYS A 56 4.22 3.74 -10.89
CA LYS A 56 3.47 4.95 -11.26
C LYS A 56 2.95 4.87 -12.71
N ASN A 57 3.79 4.42 -13.64
CA ASN A 57 3.42 4.40 -15.05
C ASN A 57 2.44 3.27 -15.38
N ASN A 58 2.53 2.12 -14.71
CA ASN A 58 1.74 0.94 -15.08
C ASN A 58 0.48 0.79 -14.23
N LEU A 59 0.46 1.28 -12.99
CA LEU A 59 -0.71 1.12 -12.12
C LEU A 59 -1.98 1.79 -12.67
N GLU A 60 -1.84 2.89 -13.43
CA GLU A 60 -2.97 3.61 -14.04
C GLU A 60 -3.24 3.17 -15.50
N ASN A 61 -2.33 2.41 -16.11
CA ASN A 61 -2.38 2.10 -17.55
C ASN A 61 -2.53 0.61 -17.86
N GLU A 62 -2.31 -0.27 -16.88
CA GLU A 62 -2.39 -1.72 -17.03
C GLU A 62 -3.51 -2.29 -16.15
N LEU A 63 -4.06 -3.44 -16.52
CA LEU A 63 -5.13 -4.08 -15.75
C LEU A 63 -4.62 -4.53 -14.37
N ASN A 64 -5.32 -4.09 -13.32
CA ASN A 64 -5.08 -4.48 -11.94
C ASN A 64 -6.25 -5.28 -11.41
N LEU A 65 -5.94 -6.43 -10.79
CA LEU A 65 -6.92 -7.25 -10.10
C LEU A 65 -7.04 -6.80 -8.63
N VAL A 66 -8.23 -6.38 -8.22
CA VAL A 66 -8.51 -5.97 -6.84
C VAL A 66 -9.53 -6.92 -6.24
N LEU A 67 -9.13 -7.65 -5.20
CA LEU A 67 -9.94 -8.66 -4.51
C LEU A 67 -10.26 -8.19 -3.09
N LEU A 68 -11.51 -8.40 -2.67
CA LEU A 68 -11.95 -8.21 -1.30
C LEU A 68 -11.96 -9.55 -0.56
N GLN A 69 -11.33 -9.58 0.60
CA GLN A 69 -11.24 -10.70 1.50
C GLN A 69 -11.99 -10.43 2.82
N ASP A 70 -12.74 -11.40 3.31
CA ASP A 70 -13.30 -11.42 4.66
C ASP A 70 -12.99 -12.78 5.30
N ASN A 71 -12.12 -12.78 6.32
CA ASN A 71 -11.67 -13.99 7.03
C ASN A 71 -11.17 -15.10 6.08
N GLU A 72 -10.14 -14.80 5.28
CA GLU A 72 -9.52 -15.74 4.31
C GLU A 72 -10.44 -16.18 3.15
N LYS A 73 -11.63 -15.61 3.06
CA LYS A 73 -12.57 -15.84 1.95
C LYS A 73 -12.58 -14.65 1.01
N ILE A 74 -12.33 -14.87 -0.28
CA ILE A 74 -12.57 -13.88 -1.33
C ILE A 74 -14.08 -13.78 -1.53
N VAL A 75 -14.62 -12.58 -1.34
CA VAL A 75 -16.07 -12.33 -1.35
C VAL A 75 -16.53 -11.44 -2.50
N ALA A 76 -15.61 -10.67 -3.09
CA ALA A 76 -15.85 -9.76 -4.20
C ALA A 76 -14.53 -9.40 -4.87
N GLY A 77 -14.59 -8.77 -6.03
CA GLY A 77 -13.43 -8.15 -6.66
C GLY A 77 -13.73 -7.58 -8.03
N PHE A 78 -12.80 -6.81 -8.57
CA PHE A 78 -12.93 -6.20 -9.87
C PHE A 78 -11.56 -6.11 -10.55
N VAL A 79 -11.56 -5.91 -11.86
CA VAL A 79 -10.38 -5.61 -12.66
C VAL A 79 -10.54 -4.21 -13.24
N ALA A 80 -9.50 -3.37 -13.12
CA ALA A 80 -9.53 -2.02 -13.65
C ALA A 80 -8.13 -1.56 -14.09
N THR A 81 -8.05 -0.76 -15.15
CA THR A 81 -6.82 -0.06 -15.58
C THR A 81 -6.55 1.14 -14.69
N ASP A 82 -7.60 1.92 -14.43
CA ASP A 82 -7.61 3.03 -13.48
C ASP A 82 -8.73 2.80 -12.46
N PHE A 83 -8.48 3.16 -11.21
CA PHE A 83 -9.47 3.06 -10.14
C PHE A 83 -10.61 4.09 -10.25
N GLU A 84 -10.53 5.02 -11.21
CA GLU A 84 -11.55 6.02 -11.51
C GLU A 84 -12.41 5.70 -12.76
N GLU A 85 -12.02 4.73 -13.59
CA GLU A 85 -12.69 4.38 -14.86
C GLU A 85 -13.60 3.13 -14.78
N GLU A 86 -14.11 2.66 -15.93
CA GLU A 86 -14.97 1.49 -16.04
C GLU A 86 -14.24 0.22 -15.54
N ALA A 87 -14.73 -0.35 -14.44
CA ALA A 87 -14.22 -1.59 -13.87
C ALA A 87 -14.99 -2.81 -14.38
N GLU A 88 -14.27 -3.90 -14.68
CA GLU A 88 -14.88 -5.21 -14.89
C GLU A 88 -15.13 -5.90 -13.54
N PHE A 89 -16.40 -6.05 -13.17
CA PHE A 89 -16.79 -6.66 -11.90
C PHE A 89 -16.76 -8.18 -11.98
N LEU A 90 -16.11 -8.82 -11.01
CA LEU A 90 -16.04 -10.27 -10.96
C LEU A 90 -17.39 -10.88 -10.57
N ARG A 91 -17.73 -11.98 -11.24
CA ARG A 91 -18.92 -12.80 -10.98
C ARG A 91 -18.61 -13.96 -10.05
N ILE A 92 -19.66 -14.68 -9.63
CA ILE A 92 -19.56 -15.81 -8.71
C ILE A 92 -18.59 -16.90 -9.17
N SER A 93 -18.55 -17.21 -10.47
CA SER A 93 -17.64 -18.23 -11.04
C SER A 93 -16.18 -17.81 -10.91
N GLN A 94 -15.85 -16.57 -11.28
CA GLN A 94 -14.49 -16.03 -11.19
C GLN A 94 -14.02 -15.96 -9.73
N VAL A 95 -14.85 -15.47 -8.81
CA VAL A 95 -14.50 -15.43 -7.38
C VAL A 95 -14.28 -16.84 -6.80
N ALA A 96 -15.06 -17.83 -7.22
CA ALA A 96 -14.83 -19.22 -6.80
C ALA A 96 -13.49 -19.77 -7.32
N GLU A 97 -13.09 -19.44 -8.55
CA GLU A 97 -11.78 -19.79 -9.10
C GLU A 97 -10.62 -19.13 -8.35
N TYR A 98 -10.73 -17.82 -8.08
CA TYR A 98 -9.75 -17.09 -7.28
C TYR A 98 -9.65 -17.65 -5.86
N GLN A 99 -10.77 -17.96 -5.22
CA GLN A 99 -10.80 -18.59 -3.90
C GLN A 99 -10.05 -19.93 -3.88
N ASN A 100 -10.21 -20.75 -4.91
CA ASN A 100 -9.53 -22.05 -5.01
C ASN A 100 -8.02 -21.90 -5.18
N SER A 101 -7.59 -20.92 -5.97
CA SER A 101 -6.17 -20.60 -6.16
C SER A 101 -5.57 -19.95 -4.90
N PHE A 102 -6.32 -19.10 -4.22
CA PHE A 102 -5.94 -18.44 -2.96
C PHE A 102 -5.65 -19.45 -1.86
N LYS A 103 -6.53 -20.46 -1.68
CA LYS A 103 -6.31 -21.56 -0.72
C LYS A 103 -5.03 -22.37 -0.99
N LYS A 104 -4.59 -22.43 -2.24
CA LYS A 104 -3.36 -23.10 -2.68
C LYS A 104 -2.14 -22.17 -2.66
N GLN A 105 -2.33 -20.89 -2.30
CA GLN A 105 -1.32 -19.84 -2.41
C GLN A 105 -0.75 -19.69 -3.83
N ASP A 106 -1.54 -20.04 -4.84
CA ASP A 106 -1.15 -19.94 -6.26
C ASP A 106 -1.43 -18.53 -6.80
N TYR A 107 -0.73 -17.54 -6.23
CA TYR A 107 -0.91 -16.13 -6.58
C TYR A 107 -0.53 -15.83 -8.03
N LYS A 108 0.38 -16.62 -8.62
CA LYS A 108 0.74 -16.49 -10.04
C LYS A 108 -0.45 -16.82 -10.94
N LYS A 109 -1.17 -17.89 -10.63
CA LYS A 109 -2.41 -18.23 -11.36
C LYS A 109 -3.50 -17.20 -11.14
N MET A 110 -3.63 -16.66 -9.93
CA MET A 110 -4.60 -15.60 -9.63
C MET A 110 -4.29 -14.31 -10.40
N LEU A 111 -3.01 -13.95 -10.50
CA LEU A 111 -2.58 -12.75 -11.23
C LEU A 111 -2.99 -12.83 -12.70
N GLY A 112 -2.80 -14.00 -13.34
CA GLY A 112 -3.07 -14.14 -14.77
C GLY A 112 -2.25 -13.15 -15.58
N ASP A 113 -2.93 -12.39 -16.43
CA ASP A 113 -2.32 -11.35 -17.28
C ASP A 113 -2.36 -9.95 -16.65
N ASN A 114 -2.86 -9.82 -15.41
CA ASN A 114 -2.91 -8.53 -14.72
C ASN A 114 -1.51 -8.08 -14.29
N TYR A 115 -1.27 -6.77 -14.29
CA TYR A 115 -0.01 -6.17 -13.82
C TYR A 115 0.20 -6.38 -12.31
N LYS A 116 -0.82 -6.04 -11.52
CA LYS A 116 -0.82 -6.21 -10.06
C LYS A 116 -2.11 -6.85 -9.59
N MET A 117 -1.99 -7.53 -8.46
CA MET A 117 -3.11 -8.02 -7.68
C MET A 117 -3.04 -7.44 -6.28
N PHE A 118 -4.15 -6.88 -5.82
CA PHE A 118 -4.36 -6.40 -4.46
C PHE A 118 -5.42 -7.27 -3.79
N ILE A 119 -5.07 -7.92 -2.68
CA ILE A 119 -6.03 -8.67 -1.86
C ILE A 119 -6.22 -7.87 -0.57
N ILE A 120 -7.40 -7.28 -0.42
CA ILE A 120 -7.73 -6.30 0.61
C ILE A 120 -8.65 -6.95 1.63
N GLU A 121 -8.24 -6.98 2.89
CA GLU A 121 -9.09 -7.37 4.01
C GLU A 121 -10.20 -6.35 4.21
N ILE A 122 -11.42 -6.82 4.47
CA ILE A 122 -12.59 -5.94 4.65
C ILE A 122 -12.38 -4.93 5.80
N LYS A 123 -11.61 -5.30 6.82
CA LYS A 123 -11.23 -4.42 7.94
C LYS A 123 -10.23 -3.30 7.58
N ALA A 124 -9.72 -3.27 6.34
CA ALA A 124 -8.90 -2.17 5.83
C ALA A 124 -9.73 -0.87 5.70
N PHE A 125 -11.05 -1.01 5.53
CA PHE A 125 -11.96 0.11 5.36
C PHE A 125 -12.48 0.64 6.69
N ASP A 126 -12.65 1.96 6.76
CA ASP A 126 -13.35 2.61 7.87
C ASP A 126 -14.84 2.63 7.55
N PHE A 127 -15.62 1.86 8.32
CA PHE A 127 -17.07 1.82 8.22
C PHE A 127 -17.68 2.69 9.33
N ASP A 128 -17.77 3.98 9.04
CA ASP A 128 -18.49 4.95 9.86
C ASP A 128 -19.90 5.21 9.27
N ASP A 129 -20.61 6.18 9.86
CA ASP A 129 -21.94 6.58 9.39
C ASP A 129 -21.87 7.61 8.24
N GLU A 130 -20.68 7.89 7.69
CA GLU A 130 -20.59 8.71 6.49
C GLU A 130 -21.34 8.06 5.34
N LYS A 131 -21.86 8.90 4.45
CA LYS A 131 -22.65 8.46 3.29
C LYS A 131 -21.85 8.60 2.02
N VAL A 132 -21.86 7.55 1.20
CA VAL A 132 -21.29 7.53 -0.15
C VAL A 132 -22.41 7.44 -1.17
N TYR A 133 -22.14 7.85 -2.41
CA TYR A 133 -23.11 7.72 -3.49
C TYR A 133 -23.02 6.33 -4.11
N PHE A 134 -24.13 5.60 -4.14
CA PHE A 134 -24.21 4.27 -4.73
C PHE A 134 -25.61 4.08 -5.35
N ILE A 135 -25.64 3.75 -6.66
CA ILE A 135 -26.87 3.53 -7.46
C ILE A 135 -27.91 4.64 -7.23
N GLY A 136 -27.52 5.89 -7.49
CA GLY A 136 -28.48 7.01 -7.42
C GLY A 136 -28.81 7.52 -6.02
N LYS A 137 -28.27 6.92 -4.95
CA LYS A 137 -28.64 7.24 -3.56
C LYS A 137 -27.40 7.45 -2.69
N ARG A 138 -27.56 8.27 -1.65
CA ARG A 138 -26.59 8.39 -0.57
C ARG A 138 -26.85 7.33 0.48
N VAL A 139 -25.90 6.42 0.65
CA VAL A 139 -26.01 5.22 1.50
C VAL A 139 -24.88 5.23 2.53
N SER A 140 -25.16 4.83 3.78
CA SER A 140 -24.12 4.79 4.81
C SER A 140 -23.09 3.68 4.54
N LYS A 141 -21.82 3.95 4.84
CA LYS A 141 -20.75 2.95 4.71
C LYS A 141 -21.01 1.72 5.59
N ASN A 142 -21.54 1.92 6.80
CA ASN A 142 -21.99 0.84 7.68
C ASN A 142 -23.04 -0.09 7.04
N PHE A 143 -23.98 0.46 6.26
CA PHE A 143 -24.93 -0.38 5.54
C PHE A 143 -24.26 -1.12 4.39
N LEU A 144 -23.40 -0.46 3.61
CA LEU A 144 -22.65 -1.12 2.53
C LEU A 144 -21.75 -2.26 3.04
N TYR A 145 -21.16 -2.12 4.23
CA TYR A 145 -20.47 -3.21 4.91
C TYR A 145 -21.39 -4.41 5.19
N SER A 146 -22.62 -4.14 5.65
CA SER A 146 -23.63 -5.17 5.87
C SER A 146 -24.03 -5.86 4.56
N VAL A 147 -24.08 -5.12 3.45
CA VAL A 147 -24.28 -5.66 2.10
C VAL A 147 -23.12 -6.58 1.70
N LEU A 148 -21.86 -6.16 1.89
CA LEU A 148 -20.68 -7.00 1.60
C LEU A 148 -20.67 -8.31 2.39
N LYS A 149 -21.19 -8.31 3.62
CA LYS A 149 -21.28 -9.50 4.48
C LYS A 149 -22.50 -10.38 4.25
N SER A 150 -23.55 -9.86 3.61
CA SER A 150 -24.80 -10.59 3.41
C SER A 150 -24.64 -11.77 2.45
N ASN A 151 -25.37 -12.87 2.68
CA ASN A 151 -25.51 -13.95 1.69
C ASN A 151 -26.51 -13.61 0.59
N ASP A 152 -27.37 -12.61 0.82
CA ASP A 152 -28.36 -12.10 -0.13
C ASP A 152 -28.25 -10.57 -0.21
N PRO A 153 -27.16 -10.05 -0.81
CA PRO A 153 -26.83 -8.63 -0.79
C PRO A 153 -27.80 -7.77 -1.61
N ILE A 154 -28.32 -8.30 -2.73
CA ILE A 154 -29.26 -7.59 -3.61
C ILE A 154 -30.59 -7.36 -2.90
N ASN A 155 -31.15 -8.39 -2.27
CA ASN A 155 -32.42 -8.26 -1.55
C ASN A 155 -32.28 -7.37 -0.31
N LEU A 156 -31.17 -7.48 0.43
CA LEU A 156 -30.89 -6.59 1.56
C LEU A 156 -30.88 -5.13 1.11
N TYR A 157 -30.18 -4.81 0.02
CA TYR A 157 -30.17 -3.47 -0.56
C TYR A 157 -31.57 -3.02 -1.00
N ARG A 158 -32.34 -3.90 -1.64
CA ARG A 158 -33.70 -3.62 -2.08
C ARG A 158 -34.64 -3.28 -0.93
N ILE A 159 -34.59 -4.03 0.16
CA ILE A 159 -35.47 -3.81 1.32
C ILE A 159 -35.14 -2.47 1.99
N GLU A 160 -33.85 -2.16 2.18
CA GLU A 160 -33.43 -0.96 2.91
C GLU A 160 -33.54 0.32 2.08
N ILE A 161 -33.15 0.27 0.80
CA ILE A 161 -33.03 1.45 -0.07
C ILE A 161 -34.23 1.63 -1.00
N GLY A 162 -35.02 0.57 -1.23
CA GLY A 162 -36.18 0.59 -2.12
C GLY A 162 -35.85 0.59 -3.62
N ILE A 163 -34.58 0.33 -3.97
CA ILE A 163 -34.12 0.18 -5.36
C ILE A 163 -33.83 -1.29 -5.63
N ASN A 164 -34.23 -1.81 -6.79
CA ASN A 164 -33.95 -3.19 -7.18
C ASN A 164 -32.81 -3.23 -8.23
N PRO A 165 -31.55 -3.53 -7.84
CA PRO A 165 -30.41 -3.57 -8.76
C PRO A 165 -30.61 -4.52 -9.94
N SER A 166 -31.45 -5.55 -9.79
CA SER A 166 -31.74 -6.49 -10.88
C SER A 166 -32.51 -5.89 -12.05
N LEU A 167 -33.15 -4.71 -11.86
CA LEU A 167 -33.76 -3.97 -12.97
C LEU A 167 -32.70 -3.35 -13.89
N ASP A 168 -31.50 -3.09 -13.37
CA ASP A 168 -30.35 -2.55 -14.11
C ASP A 168 -29.43 -3.68 -14.63
N GLY A 169 -29.93 -4.92 -14.68
CA GLY A 169 -29.19 -6.08 -15.18
C GLY A 169 -28.30 -6.79 -14.15
N ILE A 170 -28.21 -6.28 -12.92
CA ILE A 170 -27.36 -6.85 -11.87
C ILE A 170 -28.11 -7.95 -11.13
N SER A 171 -27.91 -9.19 -11.56
CA SER A 171 -28.55 -10.38 -10.98
C SER A 171 -27.59 -11.27 -10.19
N ASP A 172 -26.28 -11.16 -10.42
CA ASP A 172 -25.27 -11.93 -9.70
C ASP A 172 -24.95 -11.27 -8.35
N PRO A 173 -25.12 -11.98 -7.22
CA PRO A 173 -24.86 -11.41 -5.90
C PRO A 173 -23.40 -11.00 -5.67
N VAL A 174 -22.43 -11.69 -6.30
CA VAL A 174 -21.01 -11.39 -6.16
C VAL A 174 -20.66 -10.17 -7.00
N GLU A 175 -21.18 -10.08 -8.21
CA GLU A 175 -21.05 -8.89 -9.07
C GLU A 175 -21.58 -7.64 -8.35
N PHE A 176 -22.74 -7.75 -7.68
CA PHE A 176 -23.27 -6.66 -6.87
C PHE A 176 -22.35 -6.28 -5.70
N LYS A 177 -21.78 -7.27 -4.98
CA LYS A 177 -20.77 -6.98 -3.94
C LYS A 177 -19.50 -6.34 -4.51
N SER A 178 -19.08 -6.76 -5.69
CA SER A 178 -17.93 -6.20 -6.41
C SER A 178 -18.13 -4.72 -6.74
N GLN A 179 -19.34 -4.33 -7.14
CA GLN A 179 -19.69 -2.91 -7.32
C GLN A 179 -19.66 -2.13 -6.00
N VAL A 180 -20.27 -2.67 -4.93
CA VAL A 180 -20.22 -2.05 -3.60
C VAL A 180 -18.77 -1.87 -3.13
N PHE A 181 -17.95 -2.89 -3.33
CA PHE A 181 -16.53 -2.89 -3.00
C PHE A 181 -15.77 -1.83 -3.78
N ALA A 182 -15.97 -1.73 -5.10
CA ALA A 182 -15.30 -0.73 -5.93
C ALA A 182 -15.65 0.70 -5.49
N VAL A 183 -16.91 0.98 -5.11
CA VAL A 183 -17.28 2.31 -4.58
C VAL A 183 -16.59 2.59 -3.25
N LEU A 184 -16.52 1.63 -2.34
CA LEU A 184 -15.81 1.80 -1.07
C LEU A 184 -14.30 1.96 -1.27
N PHE A 185 -13.73 1.27 -2.26
CA PHE A 185 -12.34 1.38 -2.64
C PHE A 185 -12.03 2.74 -3.25
N SER A 186 -12.81 3.18 -4.24
CA SER A 186 -12.69 4.49 -4.88
C SER A 186 -12.79 5.61 -3.84
N GLU A 187 -13.78 5.58 -2.94
CA GLU A 187 -13.91 6.53 -1.83
C GLU A 187 -12.67 6.53 -0.90
N ALA A 188 -12.09 5.35 -0.60
CA ALA A 188 -10.89 5.26 0.22
C ALA A 188 -9.67 5.87 -0.48
N ILE A 189 -9.54 5.66 -1.80
CA ILE A 189 -8.51 6.28 -2.64
C ILE A 189 -8.74 7.78 -2.78
N GLU A 190 -9.95 8.27 -2.97
CA GLU A 190 -10.25 9.71 -3.04
C GLU A 190 -9.88 10.41 -1.73
N LYS A 191 -10.24 9.83 -0.58
CA LYS A 191 -9.98 10.45 0.74
C LYS A 191 -8.53 10.38 1.19
N LYS A 192 -7.87 9.25 0.98
CA LYS A 192 -6.54 8.97 1.54
C LYS A 192 -5.45 8.91 0.47
N GLY A 193 -5.80 8.93 -0.82
CA GLY A 193 -4.88 8.70 -1.92
C GLY A 193 -4.26 7.30 -1.88
N THR A 194 -3.15 7.14 -2.58
CA THR A 194 -2.32 5.92 -2.56
C THR A 194 -1.76 5.59 -1.17
N PHE A 195 -1.79 6.53 -0.22
CA PHE A 195 -1.46 6.26 1.19
C PHE A 195 -2.40 5.22 1.82
N PHE A 196 -3.65 5.11 1.37
CA PHE A 196 -4.54 4.02 1.79
C PHE A 196 -3.85 2.66 1.57
N ILE A 197 -3.42 2.39 0.34
CA ILE A 197 -2.80 1.12 -0.04
C ILE A 197 -1.56 0.86 0.81
N PHE A 198 -0.67 1.85 0.95
CA PHE A 198 0.58 1.67 1.69
C PHE A 198 0.40 1.53 3.20
N SER A 199 -0.51 2.30 3.79
CA SER A 199 -0.79 2.22 5.23
C SER A 199 -1.44 0.89 5.60
N GLU A 200 -2.36 0.39 4.77
CA GLU A 200 -3.03 -0.88 5.00
C GLU A 200 -2.16 -2.09 4.62
N TYR A 201 -1.31 -1.97 3.59
CA TYR A 201 -0.25 -2.94 3.29
C TYR A 201 0.65 -3.15 4.50
N LYS A 202 1.10 -2.05 5.12
CA LYS A 202 1.95 -2.12 6.30
C LYS A 202 1.27 -2.77 7.51
N LYS A 203 -0.05 -2.57 7.67
CA LYS A 203 -0.87 -3.24 8.69
C LYS A 203 -1.14 -4.72 8.37
N LYS A 204 -0.69 -5.22 7.22
CA LYS A 204 -1.01 -6.55 6.67
C LYS A 204 -2.51 -6.75 6.39
N ASN A 205 -3.21 -5.65 6.12
CA ASN A 205 -4.60 -5.66 5.67
C ASN A 205 -4.68 -5.68 4.13
N ILE A 206 -3.59 -5.42 3.43
CA ILE A 206 -3.50 -5.57 1.97
C ILE A 206 -2.31 -6.46 1.65
N ILE A 207 -2.54 -7.46 0.79
CA ILE A 207 -1.50 -8.26 0.15
C ILE A 207 -1.35 -7.72 -1.27
N VAL A 208 -0.10 -7.44 -1.69
CA VAL A 208 0.20 -7.01 -3.05
C VAL A 208 1.05 -8.06 -3.75
N TYR A 209 0.66 -8.43 -4.96
CA TYR A 209 1.38 -9.40 -5.77
C TYR A 209 1.52 -8.92 -7.23
N PRO A 210 2.69 -9.07 -7.88
CA PRO A 210 3.97 -9.41 -7.25
C PRO A 210 4.45 -8.32 -6.29
N GLU A 211 5.04 -8.75 -5.17
CA GLU A 211 5.66 -7.84 -4.20
C GLU A 211 7.00 -7.34 -4.73
N THR A 212 7.07 -6.05 -5.03
CA THR A 212 8.27 -5.42 -5.61
C THR A 212 9.13 -4.71 -4.56
N ALA A 213 10.25 -4.13 -4.99
CA ALA A 213 11.20 -3.45 -4.10
C ALA A 213 10.55 -2.31 -3.32
N VAL A 214 9.63 -1.56 -3.95
CA VAL A 214 8.88 -0.47 -3.31
C VAL A 214 8.02 -0.99 -2.17
N PHE A 215 7.23 -2.03 -2.39
CA PHE A 215 6.38 -2.58 -1.33
C PHE A 215 7.20 -3.18 -0.19
N LYS A 216 8.30 -3.89 -0.49
CA LYS A 216 9.25 -4.36 0.53
C LYS A 216 9.82 -3.22 1.37
N PHE A 217 10.22 -2.14 0.71
CA PHE A 217 10.77 -0.96 1.39
C PHE A 217 9.72 -0.27 2.26
N ILE A 218 8.51 -0.05 1.74
CA ILE A 218 7.38 0.55 2.49
C ILE A 218 7.03 -0.27 3.73
N GLY A 219 7.12 -1.60 3.66
CA GLY A 219 6.94 -2.48 4.80
C GLY A 219 7.94 -2.25 5.94
N LEU A 220 9.15 -1.75 5.64
CA LEU A 220 10.23 -1.52 6.60
C LEU A 220 10.23 -0.11 7.22
N ILE A 221 9.78 0.91 6.47
CA ILE A 221 9.82 2.30 6.93
C ILE A 221 8.83 2.52 8.10
N PRO A 222 9.19 3.23 9.19
CA PRO A 222 8.25 3.52 10.28
C PRO A 222 7.08 4.39 9.82
N THR A 223 5.89 4.17 10.40
CA THR A 223 4.62 4.72 9.86
C THR A 223 4.59 6.24 9.90
N ALA A 224 5.24 6.83 10.91
CA ALA A 224 5.38 8.28 11.06
C ALA A 224 6.09 8.92 9.86
N PHE A 225 7.10 8.28 9.28
CA PHE A 225 7.81 8.79 8.12
C PHE A 225 6.93 8.72 6.86
N VAL A 226 6.23 7.61 6.64
CA VAL A 226 5.32 7.48 5.49
C VAL A 226 4.23 8.55 5.58
N LYS A 227 3.58 8.70 6.73
CA LYS A 227 2.55 9.73 6.94
C LYS A 227 3.08 11.13 6.61
N LYS A 228 4.27 11.48 7.11
CA LYS A 228 4.91 12.77 6.86
C LYS A 228 5.19 13.02 5.38
N MET A 229 5.71 12.03 4.65
CA MET A 229 5.97 12.15 3.20
C MET A 229 4.68 12.46 2.42
N PHE A 230 3.55 11.87 2.81
CA PHE A 230 2.27 12.11 2.17
C PHE A 230 1.66 13.47 2.52
N GLU A 231 1.78 13.91 3.78
CA GLU A 231 1.37 15.25 4.20
C GLU A 231 2.15 16.32 3.41
N GLU A 232 3.48 16.18 3.30
CA GLU A 232 4.33 17.09 2.52
C GLU A 232 3.99 17.10 1.02
N ALA A 233 3.70 15.93 0.44
CA ALA A 233 3.29 15.83 -0.97
C ALA A 233 1.96 16.53 -1.23
N LYS A 234 0.98 16.36 -0.32
CA LYS A 234 -0.33 17.02 -0.39
C LYS A 234 -0.20 18.54 -0.30
N ASP A 235 0.58 19.04 0.66
CA ASP A 235 0.81 20.48 0.84
C ASP A 235 1.52 21.10 -0.37
N SER A 236 2.48 20.38 -0.96
CA SER A 236 3.19 20.81 -2.18
C SER A 236 2.24 20.93 -3.38
N ALA A 237 1.32 19.98 -3.56
CA ALA A 237 0.32 20.02 -4.63
C ALA A 237 -0.65 21.21 -4.47
N ILE A 238 -1.16 21.43 -3.25
CA ILE A 238 -2.06 22.56 -2.94
C ILE A 238 -1.36 23.91 -3.21
N ASN A 239 -0.09 24.04 -2.80
CA ASN A 239 0.67 25.27 -3.00
C ASN A 239 0.91 25.56 -4.49
N LYS A 240 1.18 24.54 -5.31
CA LYS A 240 1.31 24.71 -6.78
C LYS A 240 0.01 25.19 -7.42
N ILE A 241 -1.13 24.60 -7.07
CA ILE A 241 -2.45 25.02 -7.59
C ILE A 241 -2.73 26.48 -7.23
N ASN A 242 -2.48 26.89 -5.99
CA ASN A 242 -2.68 28.26 -5.54
C ASN A 242 -1.76 29.27 -6.23
N GLN A 243 -0.57 28.86 -6.68
CA GLN A 243 0.33 29.71 -7.48
C GLN A 243 -0.18 29.86 -8.92
N THR A 244 -0.72 28.79 -9.52
CA THR A 244 -1.28 28.84 -10.88
C THR A 244 -2.58 29.65 -10.97
N ILE A 245 -3.40 29.70 -9.91
CA ILE A 245 -4.64 30.49 -9.88
C ILE A 245 -4.37 31.98 -9.64
N LYS A 246 -3.22 32.34 -9.04
CA LYS A 246 -2.87 33.72 -8.68
C LYS A 246 -1.97 34.44 -9.71
N GLY A 247 -1.51 33.75 -10.75
CA GLY A 247 -0.68 34.31 -11.83
C GLY A 247 -1.48 34.43 -13.12
#